data_AF-S2ZLX8-F1
#
_entry.id   AF-S2ZLX8-F1
#
_cell.length_a   1.000
_cell.length_b   1.000
_cell.length_c   1.000
_cell.angle_alpha   90.00
_cell.angle_beta   90.00
_cell.angle_gamma   90.00
#
_symmetry.space_group_name_H-M   'P 1'
#
loop_
_entity.id
_entity.type
_entity.pdbx_description
1 polymer ?
#
loop_
_entity_poly.entity_id
_entity_poly.type
_entity_poly.pdbx_seq_one_letter_code
_entity_poly.pdbx_strand_id
1 'polypeptide(L)'
;MSVTMTDHTWFIVAIILYMLLMLAIGYWSYRQTDRYDEYMLAGRSLGPVVAALSAGAADMSGWLLMGLPGALFVTGLSESWIAVGLCIGAAINWRLVAPRLRAYTEVAGNSITIPSFLENRLHDSSHVLRIIASLVILVFFTFYVSSGMVSGGKYFESTFGGSYLDGMLIIAIVTVAYTFIGGFLAVSYTDAVQGIIMFGALVIVPVGAYIVVHGDYDVFSYATSNVYGPHPNGNPTYFSLFSGISAAAIIGNLAWGLGYFGQPHIIVRFMALRSPKEARAGMFVTVFWMVICALGLPLRRLWARCTSVLTRSVPSPTRPPTRRSSWTWGGCCSTR
;
A
#
# COMPACT_ATOMS: atom_id res chain seq x y z
N MET A 1 32.59 28.00 2.64
CA MET A 1 31.28 27.90 1.96
C MET A 1 30.51 26.72 2.54
N SER A 2 29.82 26.93 3.66
CA SER A 2 28.87 25.96 4.19
C SER A 2 27.55 26.20 3.49
N VAL A 3 27.22 25.38 2.49
CA VAL A 3 25.89 25.40 1.90
C VAL A 3 24.93 24.90 2.99
N THR A 4 24.19 25.80 3.62
CA THR A 4 23.05 25.45 4.46
C THR A 4 21.96 24.91 3.55
N MET A 5 21.98 23.61 3.31
CA MET A 5 20.91 22.91 2.60
C MET A 5 19.63 23.06 3.44
N THR A 6 18.57 23.62 2.87
CA THR A 6 17.25 23.67 3.50
C THR A 6 16.64 22.26 3.54
N ASP A 7 15.73 21.99 4.49
CA ASP A 7 15.10 20.66 4.65
C ASP A 7 14.47 20.14 3.35
N HIS A 8 13.93 21.04 2.52
CA HIS A 8 13.41 20.71 1.18
C HIS A 8 14.47 20.12 0.24
N THR A 9 15.73 20.56 0.32
CA THR A 9 16.80 20.02 -0.51
C THR A 9 17.05 18.55 -0.19
N TRP A 10 17.01 18.16 1.09
CA TRP A 10 17.16 16.76 1.49
C TRP A 10 16.03 15.87 0.98
N PHE A 11 14.78 16.35 0.99
CA PHE A 11 13.66 15.60 0.41
C PHE A 11 13.79 15.42 -1.10
N ILE A 12 14.25 16.46 -1.82
CA ILE A 12 14.48 16.40 -3.26
C ILE A 12 15.62 15.42 -3.59
N VAL A 13 16.72 15.47 -2.85
CA VAL A 13 17.83 14.53 -3.05
C VAL A 13 17.36 13.09 -2.79
N ALA A 14 16.62 12.86 -1.70
CA ALA A 14 16.11 11.53 -1.37
C ALA A 14 15.16 10.98 -2.45
N ILE A 15 14.22 11.79 -2.96
CA ILE A 15 13.29 11.34 -4.01
C ILE A 15 14.02 11.06 -5.33
N ILE A 16 15.00 11.89 -5.72
CA ILE A 16 15.78 11.66 -6.94
C ILE A 16 16.57 10.36 -6.83
N LEU A 17 17.27 10.14 -5.70
CA LEU A 17 18.01 8.90 -5.46
C LEU A 17 17.09 7.68 -5.48
N TYR A 18 15.91 7.78 -4.88
CA TYR A 18 14.90 6.73 -4.92
C TYR A 18 14.45 6.42 -6.36
N MET A 19 14.12 7.44 -7.16
CA MET A 19 13.69 7.25 -8.55
C MET A 19 14.80 6.64 -9.42
N LEU A 20 16.04 7.10 -9.25
CA LEU A 20 17.21 6.53 -9.94
C LEU A 20 17.45 5.07 -9.55
N LEU A 21 17.28 4.72 -8.27
CA LEU A 21 17.37 3.34 -7.81
C LEU A 21 16.30 2.46 -8.48
N MET A 22 15.05 2.92 -8.59
CA MET A 22 13.98 2.17 -9.26
C MET A 22 14.28 1.96 -10.75
N LEU A 23 14.75 3.00 -11.44
CA LEU A 23 15.16 2.88 -12.84
C LEU A 23 16.37 1.96 -13.03
N ALA A 24 17.34 1.99 -12.12
CA ALA A 24 18.51 1.11 -12.14
C ALA A 24 18.12 -0.36 -11.96
N ILE A 25 17.19 -0.67 -11.04
CA ILE A 25 16.62 -2.01 -10.89
C ILE A 25 15.86 -2.43 -12.14
N GLY A 26 15.08 -1.52 -12.73
CA GLY A 26 14.37 -1.77 -13.99
C GLY A 26 15.33 -2.14 -15.13
N TYR A 27 16.42 -1.38 -15.28
CA TYR A 27 17.45 -1.64 -16.28
C TYR A 27 18.23 -2.94 -16.03
N TRP A 28 18.54 -3.25 -14.77
CA TRP A 28 19.20 -4.50 -14.39
C TRP A 28 18.31 -5.72 -14.72
N SER A 29 17.02 -5.64 -14.41
CA SER A 29 16.05 -6.70 -14.72
C SER A 29 15.81 -6.87 -16.21
N TYR A 30 15.85 -5.77 -16.99
CA TYR A 30 15.81 -5.81 -18.45
C TYR A 30 16.94 -6.68 -19.03
N ARG A 31 18.16 -6.55 -18.50
CA ARG A 31 19.30 -7.38 -18.92
C ARG A 31 19.17 -8.87 -18.56
N GLN A 32 18.16 -9.23 -17.76
CA GLN A 32 17.86 -10.62 -17.38
C GLN A 32 16.58 -11.15 -18.03
N THR A 33 15.98 -10.39 -18.94
CA THR A 33 14.69 -10.72 -19.55
C THR A 33 14.87 -10.81 -21.07
N ASP A 34 15.02 -12.03 -21.57
CA ASP A 34 15.16 -12.29 -23.01
C ASP A 34 13.91 -12.94 -23.61
N ARG A 35 13.12 -13.64 -22.78
CA ARG A 35 11.92 -14.38 -23.21
C ARG A 35 10.63 -13.79 -22.67
N TYR A 36 9.53 -14.07 -23.37
CA TYR A 36 8.18 -13.65 -22.97
C TYR A 36 7.76 -14.18 -21.59
N ASP A 37 8.10 -15.43 -21.26
CA ASP A 37 7.81 -16.04 -19.95
C ASP A 37 8.57 -15.35 -18.80
N GLU A 38 9.77 -14.83 -19.09
CA GLU A 38 10.58 -14.05 -18.16
C GLU A 38 10.00 -12.66 -17.97
N TYR A 39 9.53 -12.04 -19.06
CA TYR A 39 8.88 -10.74 -19.01
C TYR A 39 7.59 -10.78 -18.21
N MET A 40 6.77 -11.84 -18.39
CA MET A 40 5.45 -11.93 -17.77
C MET A 40 5.45 -12.56 -16.36
N LEU A 41 6.38 -13.46 -16.07
CA LEU A 41 6.37 -14.23 -14.81
C LEU A 41 7.77 -14.46 -14.22
N ALA A 42 8.77 -13.67 -14.62
CA ALA A 42 10.15 -13.79 -14.14
C ALA A 42 10.73 -15.22 -14.28
N GLY A 43 10.26 -15.98 -15.26
CA GLY A 43 10.71 -17.36 -15.50
C GLY A 43 10.46 -18.30 -14.31
N ARG A 44 9.51 -17.96 -13.41
CA ARG A 44 9.28 -18.66 -12.15
C ARG A 44 10.53 -18.78 -11.27
N SER A 45 11.40 -17.76 -11.30
CA SER A 45 12.68 -17.77 -10.58
C SER A 45 12.65 -17.00 -9.26
N LEU A 46 11.50 -16.46 -8.83
CA LEU A 46 11.43 -15.59 -7.66
C LEU A 46 11.66 -16.36 -6.36
N GLY A 47 12.64 -15.91 -5.59
CA GLY A 47 12.86 -16.37 -4.23
C GLY A 47 11.71 -15.97 -3.30
N PRO A 48 11.52 -16.72 -2.19
CA PRO A 48 10.37 -16.55 -1.31
C PRO A 48 10.31 -15.17 -0.63
N VAL A 49 11.46 -14.57 -0.33
CA VAL A 49 11.56 -13.26 0.32
C VAL A 49 11.11 -12.15 -0.63
N VAL A 50 11.62 -12.14 -1.87
CA VAL A 50 11.25 -11.14 -2.88
C VAL A 50 9.78 -11.29 -3.26
N ALA A 51 9.29 -12.51 -3.45
CA ALA A 51 7.87 -12.75 -3.73
C ALA A 51 6.97 -12.27 -2.57
N ALA A 52 7.36 -12.52 -1.32
CA ALA A 52 6.62 -12.10 -0.13
C ALA A 52 6.60 -10.58 0.07
N LEU A 53 7.77 -9.94 -0.03
CA LEU A 53 7.89 -8.48 0.10
C LEU A 53 7.22 -7.76 -1.07
N SER A 54 7.35 -8.28 -2.30
CA SER A 54 6.67 -7.71 -3.46
C SER A 54 5.16 -7.82 -3.33
N ALA A 55 4.64 -9.01 -2.98
CA ALA A 55 3.21 -9.19 -2.75
C ALA A 55 2.70 -8.28 -1.63
N GLY A 56 3.45 -8.15 -0.53
CA GLY A 56 3.10 -7.28 0.59
C GLY A 56 3.13 -5.79 0.24
N ALA A 57 4.15 -5.32 -0.46
CA ALA A 57 4.26 -3.92 -0.88
C ALA A 57 3.19 -3.54 -1.91
N ALA A 58 2.95 -4.42 -2.89
CA ALA A 58 1.92 -4.21 -3.90
C ALA A 58 0.52 -4.12 -3.27
N ASP A 59 0.22 -4.96 -2.28
CA ASP A 59 -1.02 -4.87 -1.52
C ASP A 59 -1.11 -3.57 -0.71
N MET A 60 -0.10 -3.34 0.12
CA MET A 60 -0.14 -2.31 1.15
C MET A 60 -0.08 -0.91 0.57
N SER A 61 0.45 -0.75 -0.65
CA SER A 61 0.27 0.38 -1.55
C SER A 61 0.28 1.77 -0.88
N GLY A 62 -0.34 2.78 -1.49
CA GLY A 62 -0.58 4.07 -0.83
C GLY A 62 -1.58 3.97 0.32
N TRP A 63 -2.39 2.90 0.36
CA TRP A 63 -3.42 2.71 1.38
C TRP A 63 -2.86 2.57 2.79
N LEU A 64 -1.76 1.83 2.99
CA LEU A 64 -1.18 1.64 4.32
C LEU A 64 -0.62 2.94 4.92
N LEU A 65 -0.12 3.85 4.09
CA LEU A 65 0.50 5.09 4.54
C LEU A 65 -0.50 6.25 4.67
N MET A 66 -1.51 6.31 3.80
CA MET A 66 -2.47 7.41 3.77
C MET A 66 -3.89 6.98 4.19
N GLY A 67 -4.35 5.83 3.70
CA GLY A 67 -5.70 5.34 3.93
C GLY A 67 -5.93 4.86 5.36
N LEU A 68 -5.20 3.84 5.80
CA LEU A 68 -5.40 3.21 7.11
C LEU A 68 -5.12 4.17 8.28
N PRO A 69 -4.03 4.97 8.29
CA PRO A 69 -3.82 5.98 9.32
C PRO A 69 -4.91 7.07 9.31
N GLY A 70 -5.44 7.42 8.13
CA GLY A 70 -6.56 8.35 7.97
C GLY A 70 -7.91 7.78 8.45
N ALA A 71 -8.13 6.47 8.33
CA ALA A 71 -9.29 5.80 8.90
C ALA A 71 -9.18 5.74 10.43
N LEU A 72 -8.07 5.23 10.96
CA LEU A 72 -7.75 5.26 12.39
C LEU A 72 -7.85 6.70 12.91
N PHE A 73 -7.43 7.68 12.10
CA PHE A 73 -7.78 9.13 12.01
C PHE A 73 -9.11 9.60 12.64
N VAL A 74 -10.16 8.95 12.18
CA VAL A 74 -11.52 9.38 12.39
C VAL A 74 -12.17 8.50 13.46
N THR A 75 -11.91 7.20 13.42
CA THR A 75 -12.67 6.19 14.16
C THR A 75 -11.96 5.65 15.40
N GLY A 76 -10.62 5.68 15.44
CA GLY A 76 -9.83 5.07 16.51
C GLY A 76 -9.37 3.65 16.23
N LEU A 77 -8.81 2.97 17.25
CA LEU A 77 -8.25 1.62 17.10
C LEU A 77 -9.29 0.53 16.85
N SER A 78 -10.59 0.82 16.95
CA SER A 78 -11.66 -0.10 16.54
C SER A 78 -11.56 -0.51 15.06
N GLU A 79 -10.94 0.28 14.17
CA GLU A 79 -10.68 -0.14 12.78
C GLU A 79 -9.46 -1.07 12.61
N SER A 80 -8.70 -1.33 13.68
CA SER A 80 -7.52 -2.21 13.63
C SER A 80 -7.87 -3.66 13.30
N TRP A 81 -9.15 -4.06 13.41
CA TRP A 81 -9.64 -5.36 12.94
C TRP A 81 -9.37 -5.60 11.45
N ILE A 82 -9.27 -4.54 10.63
CA ILE A 82 -8.85 -4.66 9.24
C ILE A 82 -7.43 -5.25 9.17
N ALA A 83 -6.49 -4.72 9.94
CA ALA A 83 -5.11 -5.23 9.96
C ALA A 83 -5.05 -6.69 10.44
N VAL A 84 -5.87 -7.06 11.42
CA VAL A 84 -5.98 -8.46 11.90
C VAL A 84 -6.53 -9.37 10.80
N GLY A 85 -7.62 -8.95 10.14
CA GLY A 85 -8.24 -9.68 9.03
C GLY A 85 -7.26 -9.90 7.88
N LEU A 86 -6.52 -8.86 7.50
CA LEU A 86 -5.47 -8.93 6.49
C LEU A 86 -4.36 -9.90 6.93
N CYS A 87 -3.82 -9.81 8.15
CA CYS A 87 -2.78 -10.75 8.60
C CYS A 87 -3.23 -12.22 8.52
N ILE A 88 -4.46 -12.52 8.96
CA ILE A 88 -5.02 -13.88 8.91
C ILE A 88 -5.26 -14.30 7.46
N GLY A 89 -5.88 -13.44 6.65
CA GLY A 89 -6.17 -13.69 5.25
C GLY A 89 -4.90 -13.98 4.46
N ALA A 90 -3.84 -13.19 4.64
CA ALA A 90 -2.56 -13.37 3.99
C ALA A 90 -1.90 -14.69 4.41
N ALA A 91 -1.90 -15.01 5.71
CA ALA A 91 -1.36 -16.27 6.21
C ALA A 91 -2.06 -17.49 5.58
N ILE A 92 -3.39 -17.47 5.54
CA ILE A 92 -4.18 -18.55 4.93
C ILE A 92 -3.95 -18.62 3.42
N ASN A 93 -3.89 -17.48 2.74
CA ASN A 93 -3.64 -17.40 1.29
C ASN A 93 -2.29 -18.02 0.92
N TRP A 94 -1.22 -17.64 1.63
CA TRP A 94 0.11 -18.22 1.45
C TRP A 94 0.17 -19.70 1.82
N ARG A 95 -0.59 -20.14 2.82
CA ARG A 95 -0.62 -21.55 3.23
C ARG A 95 -1.38 -22.44 2.24
N LEU A 96 -2.52 -21.98 1.73
CA LEU A 96 -3.47 -22.80 0.98
C LEU A 96 -3.42 -22.58 -0.52
N VAL A 97 -3.33 -21.33 -0.97
CA VAL A 97 -3.42 -20.96 -2.39
C VAL A 97 -2.04 -20.98 -3.02
N ALA A 98 -1.04 -20.34 -2.40
CA ALA A 98 0.28 -20.20 -3.01
C ALA A 98 0.92 -21.53 -3.48
N PRO A 99 1.03 -22.59 -2.65
CA PRO A 99 1.63 -23.85 -3.10
C PRO A 99 0.79 -24.55 -4.18
N ARG A 100 -0.54 -24.50 -4.07
CA ARG A 100 -1.45 -25.15 -5.02
C ARG A 100 -1.44 -24.45 -6.36
N LEU A 101 -1.57 -23.12 -6.37
CA LEU A 101 -1.55 -22.32 -7.58
C LEU A 101 -0.20 -22.43 -8.28
N ARG A 102 0.90 -22.43 -7.53
CA ARG A 102 2.23 -22.63 -8.08
C ARG A 102 2.38 -23.97 -8.80
N ALA A 103 1.93 -25.07 -8.19
CA ALA A 103 2.02 -26.40 -8.80
C ALA A 103 1.06 -26.57 -9.98
N TYR A 104 -0.19 -26.13 -9.84
CA TYR A 104 -1.22 -26.34 -10.84
C TYR A 104 -1.00 -25.52 -12.10
N THR A 105 -0.41 -24.33 -11.99
CA THR A 105 -0.15 -23.49 -13.17
C THR A 105 0.91 -24.09 -14.09
N GLU A 106 1.82 -24.94 -13.61
CA GLU A 106 2.73 -25.70 -14.48
C GLU A 106 2.01 -26.81 -15.23
N VAL A 107 1.18 -27.59 -14.51
CA VAL A 107 0.46 -28.73 -15.10
C VAL A 107 -0.67 -28.27 -16.04
N ALA A 108 -1.27 -27.11 -15.77
CA ALA A 108 -2.30 -26.50 -16.60
C ALA A 108 -1.71 -25.75 -17.81
N GLY A 109 -0.90 -26.44 -18.63
CA GLY A 109 -0.34 -25.86 -19.86
C GLY A 109 0.66 -24.72 -19.63
N ASN A 110 1.39 -24.76 -18.51
CA ASN A 110 2.32 -23.71 -18.10
C ASN A 110 1.72 -22.29 -18.15
N SER A 111 0.50 -22.12 -17.64
CA SER A 111 -0.18 -20.82 -17.62
C SER A 111 0.64 -19.76 -16.91
N ILE A 112 0.87 -18.65 -17.62
CA ILE A 112 1.59 -17.47 -17.13
C ILE A 112 0.66 -16.36 -16.62
N THR A 113 -0.64 -16.41 -16.95
CA THR A 113 -1.66 -15.45 -16.46
C THR A 113 -2.82 -16.16 -15.77
N ILE A 114 -3.50 -15.48 -14.85
CA ILE A 114 -4.66 -16.02 -14.13
C ILE A 114 -5.82 -16.37 -15.06
N PRO A 115 -6.21 -15.53 -16.05
CA PRO A 115 -7.24 -15.92 -17.01
C PRO A 115 -6.88 -17.17 -17.81
N SER A 116 -5.62 -17.30 -18.27
CA SER A 116 -5.16 -18.51 -18.96
C SER A 116 -5.16 -19.74 -18.06
N PHE A 117 -4.85 -19.56 -16.77
CA PHE A 117 -4.93 -20.62 -15.78
C PHE A 117 -6.37 -21.10 -15.58
N LEU A 118 -7.33 -20.18 -15.45
CA LEU A 118 -8.75 -20.53 -15.27
C LEU A 118 -9.29 -21.29 -16.48
N GLU A 119 -8.96 -20.84 -17.69
CA GLU A 119 -9.30 -21.52 -18.95
C GLU A 119 -8.75 -22.95 -18.98
N ASN A 120 -7.44 -23.12 -18.79
CA ASN A 120 -6.80 -24.43 -18.83
C ASN A 120 -7.28 -25.34 -17.69
N ARG A 121 -7.53 -24.78 -16.51
CA ARG A 121 -7.98 -25.53 -15.32
C ARG A 121 -9.40 -26.07 -15.46
N LEU A 122 -10.27 -25.35 -16.15
CA LEU A 122 -11.65 -25.72 -16.40
C LEU A 122 -11.87 -26.39 -17.76
N HIS A 123 -10.79 -26.58 -18.54
CA HIS A 123 -10.81 -27.14 -19.89
C HIS A 123 -11.77 -26.38 -20.82
N ASP A 124 -11.84 -25.06 -20.68
CA ASP A 124 -12.66 -24.21 -21.55
C ASP A 124 -12.03 -24.11 -22.94
N SER A 125 -12.71 -24.64 -23.96
CA SER A 125 -12.28 -24.54 -25.37
C SER A 125 -12.87 -23.33 -26.09
N SER A 126 -13.76 -22.57 -25.45
CA SER A 126 -14.45 -21.44 -26.08
C SER A 126 -13.69 -20.12 -25.96
N HIS A 127 -12.67 -20.06 -25.10
CA HIS A 127 -11.92 -18.87 -24.71
C HIS A 127 -12.76 -17.76 -24.03
N VAL A 128 -14.07 -17.98 -23.85
CA VAL A 128 -15.00 -16.99 -23.29
C VAL A 128 -14.61 -16.66 -21.85
N LEU A 129 -14.25 -17.67 -21.06
CA LEU A 129 -13.87 -17.46 -19.67
C LEU A 129 -12.63 -16.57 -19.55
N ARG A 130 -11.63 -16.81 -20.41
CA ARG A 130 -10.40 -16.01 -20.45
C ARG A 130 -10.68 -14.57 -20.81
N ILE A 131 -11.52 -14.32 -21.82
CA ILE A 131 -11.85 -12.97 -22.27
C ILE A 131 -12.60 -12.22 -21.16
N ILE A 132 -13.64 -12.82 -20.59
CA ILE A 132 -14.43 -12.19 -19.52
C ILE A 132 -13.56 -11.91 -18.29
N ALA A 133 -12.77 -12.90 -17.83
CA ALA A 133 -11.88 -12.71 -16.69
C ALA A 133 -10.85 -11.61 -16.95
N SER A 134 -10.27 -11.55 -18.15
CA SER A 134 -9.31 -10.51 -18.52
C SER A 134 -9.94 -9.12 -18.54
N LEU A 135 -11.16 -8.98 -19.07
CA LEU A 135 -11.89 -7.71 -19.09
C LEU A 135 -12.25 -7.23 -17.69
N VAL A 136 -12.76 -8.13 -16.84
CA VAL A 136 -13.06 -7.83 -15.44
C VAL A 136 -11.80 -7.35 -14.73
N ILE A 137 -10.70 -8.09 -14.83
CA ILE A 137 -9.42 -7.70 -14.23
C ILE A 137 -8.99 -6.32 -14.75
N LEU A 138 -9.01 -6.10 -16.07
CA LEU A 138 -8.58 -4.84 -16.67
C LEU A 138 -9.37 -3.63 -16.14
N VAL A 139 -10.71 -3.72 -16.09
CA VAL A 139 -11.56 -2.63 -15.63
C VAL A 139 -11.31 -2.32 -14.15
N PHE A 140 -11.35 -3.33 -13.28
CA PHE A 140 -11.17 -3.11 -11.84
C PHE A 140 -9.75 -2.67 -11.49
N PHE A 141 -8.72 -3.20 -12.19
CA PHE A 141 -7.34 -2.76 -11.96
C PHE A 141 -7.07 -1.35 -12.46
N THR A 142 -7.80 -0.87 -13.46
CA THR A 142 -7.68 0.52 -13.91
C THR A 142 -8.04 1.48 -12.78
N PHE A 143 -9.14 1.25 -12.07
CA PHE A 143 -9.52 2.05 -10.90
C PHE A 143 -8.52 1.90 -9.76
N TYR A 144 -8.06 0.68 -9.50
CA TYR A 144 -7.05 0.40 -8.47
C TYR A 144 -5.75 1.18 -8.71
N VAL A 145 -5.16 1.07 -9.90
CA VAL A 145 -3.92 1.78 -10.27
C VAL A 145 -4.12 3.29 -10.27
N SER A 146 -5.27 3.77 -10.74
CA SER A 146 -5.62 5.20 -10.69
C SER A 146 -5.59 5.74 -9.26
N SER A 147 -6.13 5.00 -8.29
CA SER A 147 -6.09 5.40 -6.88
C SER A 147 -4.66 5.54 -6.33
N GLY A 148 -3.73 4.69 -6.78
CA GLY A 148 -2.31 4.78 -6.44
C GLY A 148 -1.66 6.06 -6.99
N MET A 149 -1.97 6.42 -8.23
CA MET A 149 -1.47 7.66 -8.85
C MET A 149 -1.99 8.91 -8.13
N VAL A 150 -3.26 8.89 -7.70
CA VAL A 150 -3.84 9.97 -6.87
C VAL A 150 -3.11 10.10 -5.54
N SER A 151 -2.77 9.00 -4.88
CA SER A 151 -2.00 9.04 -3.63
C SER A 151 -0.61 9.63 -3.84
N GLY A 152 0.04 9.31 -4.97
CA GLY A 152 1.35 9.88 -5.33
C GLY A 152 1.28 11.39 -5.58
N GLY A 153 0.29 11.86 -6.34
CA GLY A 153 0.09 13.29 -6.59
C GLY A 153 -0.18 14.10 -5.32
N LYS A 154 -1.04 13.59 -4.42
CA LYS A 154 -1.30 14.21 -3.12
C LYS A 154 -0.08 14.23 -2.20
N TYR A 155 0.72 13.16 -2.22
CA TYR A 155 1.98 13.13 -1.49
C TYR A 155 2.94 14.22 -1.98
N PHE A 156 3.05 14.39 -3.30
CA PHE A 156 3.90 15.42 -3.89
C PHE A 156 3.43 16.83 -3.53
N GLU A 157 2.13 17.11 -3.68
CA GLU A 157 1.53 18.40 -3.33
C GLU A 157 1.76 18.75 -1.85
N SER A 158 1.50 17.79 -0.94
CA SER A 158 1.65 18.03 0.51
C SER A 158 3.09 18.17 0.98
N THR A 159 4.05 17.54 0.30
CA THR A 159 5.47 17.52 0.72
C THR A 159 6.27 18.65 0.08
N PHE A 160 6.03 18.93 -1.20
CA PHE A 160 6.82 19.89 -1.99
C PHE A 160 6.08 21.20 -2.27
N GLY A 161 4.78 21.30 -1.97
CA GLY A 161 3.96 22.49 -2.25
C GLY A 161 3.75 22.75 -3.74
N GLY A 162 4.05 21.78 -4.60
CA GLY A 162 3.90 21.87 -6.05
C GLY A 162 2.50 21.46 -6.53
N SER A 163 2.27 21.52 -7.84
CA SER A 163 1.02 21.09 -8.46
C SER A 163 0.82 19.57 -8.31
N TYR A 164 -0.39 19.18 -7.89
CA TYR A 164 -0.82 17.77 -7.87
C TYR A 164 -0.57 17.06 -9.22
N LEU A 165 -0.85 17.74 -10.33
CA LEU A 165 -0.74 17.14 -11.67
C LEU A 165 0.72 16.82 -12.01
N ASP A 166 1.64 17.72 -11.72
CA ASP A 166 3.07 17.54 -12.02
C ASP A 166 3.64 16.36 -11.21
N GLY A 167 3.32 16.31 -9.92
CA GLY A 167 3.74 15.21 -9.04
C GLY A 167 3.20 13.85 -9.49
N MET A 168 1.91 13.80 -9.85
CA MET A 168 1.27 12.59 -10.38
C MET A 168 1.94 12.14 -11.69
N LEU A 169 2.20 13.06 -12.63
CA LEU A 169 2.82 12.75 -13.91
C LEU A 169 4.25 12.24 -13.75
N ILE A 170 5.05 12.84 -12.87
CA ILE A 170 6.42 12.37 -12.58
C ILE A 170 6.40 10.93 -12.06
N ILE A 171 5.57 10.64 -11.06
CA ILE A 171 5.44 9.30 -10.49
C ILE A 171 4.95 8.30 -11.55
N ALA A 172 3.95 8.69 -12.36
CA ALA A 172 3.40 7.86 -13.42
C ALA A 172 4.46 7.53 -14.48
N ILE A 173 5.18 8.53 -15.00
CA ILE A 173 6.21 8.34 -16.04
C ILE A 173 7.31 7.41 -15.54
N VAL A 174 7.84 7.64 -14.33
CA VAL A 174 8.90 6.78 -13.78
C VAL A 174 8.39 5.35 -13.57
N THR A 175 7.17 5.21 -13.02
CA THR A 175 6.54 3.90 -12.78
C THR A 175 6.33 3.11 -14.05
N VAL A 176 5.79 3.76 -15.08
CA VAL A 176 5.60 3.17 -16.41
C VAL A 176 6.95 2.81 -17.01
N ALA A 177 7.95 3.69 -16.92
CA ALA A 177 9.26 3.45 -17.51
C ALA A 177 9.95 2.19 -16.94
N TYR A 178 10.10 2.07 -15.62
CA TYR A 178 10.78 0.88 -15.06
C TYR A 178 9.95 -0.41 -15.24
N THR A 179 8.61 -0.30 -15.28
CA THR A 179 7.71 -1.45 -15.45
C THR A 179 7.77 -1.98 -16.89
N PHE A 180 7.73 -1.10 -17.89
CA PHE A 180 7.79 -1.49 -19.30
C PHE A 180 9.18 -2.00 -19.69
N ILE A 181 10.24 -1.41 -19.14
CA ILE A 181 11.61 -1.80 -19.48
C ILE A 181 11.95 -3.18 -18.90
N GLY A 182 11.67 -3.41 -17.62
CA GLY A 182 12.18 -4.62 -16.94
C GLY A 182 11.13 -5.70 -16.61
N GLY A 183 9.88 -5.53 -17.03
CA GLY A 183 8.83 -6.53 -16.89
C GLY A 183 8.53 -6.95 -15.45
N PHE A 184 7.98 -8.15 -15.27
CA PHE A 184 7.56 -8.68 -13.97
C PHE A 184 8.70 -8.82 -12.96
N LEU A 185 9.92 -9.09 -13.44
CA LEU A 185 11.12 -9.16 -12.60
C LEU A 185 11.45 -7.78 -11.99
N ALA A 186 11.46 -6.72 -12.80
CA ALA A 186 11.66 -5.36 -12.30
C ALA A 186 10.63 -5.00 -11.25
N VAL A 187 9.34 -5.18 -11.56
CA VAL A 187 8.25 -4.89 -10.63
C VAL A 187 8.45 -5.62 -9.31
N SER A 188 8.81 -6.91 -9.34
CA SER A 188 9.01 -7.70 -8.13
C SER A 188 10.16 -7.19 -7.26
N TYR A 189 11.28 -6.77 -7.86
CA TYR A 189 12.41 -6.24 -7.10
C TYR A 189 12.21 -4.80 -6.64
N THR A 190 11.59 -3.94 -7.46
CA THR A 190 11.22 -2.58 -7.05
C THR A 190 10.25 -2.62 -5.89
N ASP A 191 9.23 -3.49 -5.96
CA ASP A 191 8.28 -3.67 -4.87
C ASP A 191 8.96 -4.20 -3.60
N ALA A 192 9.91 -5.14 -3.73
CA ALA A 192 10.63 -5.66 -2.57
C ALA A 192 11.45 -4.57 -1.87
N VAL A 193 12.13 -3.71 -2.64
CA VAL A 193 12.85 -2.55 -2.11
C VAL A 193 11.88 -1.55 -1.46
N GLN A 194 10.77 -1.23 -2.13
CA GLN A 194 9.72 -0.37 -1.58
C GLN A 194 9.14 -0.94 -0.28
N GLY A 195 8.89 -2.25 -0.22
CA GLY A 195 8.41 -2.94 0.97
C GLY A 195 9.39 -2.88 2.14
N ILE A 196 10.70 -2.92 1.87
CA ILE A 196 11.75 -2.73 2.89
C ILE A 196 11.79 -1.27 3.36
N ILE A 197 11.73 -0.31 2.45
CA ILE A 197 11.70 1.12 2.79
C ILE A 197 10.45 1.43 3.62
N MET A 198 9.29 0.91 3.21
CA MET A 198 8.04 0.99 3.96
C MET A 198 8.23 0.38 5.34
N PHE A 199 8.71 -0.85 5.46
CA PHE A 199 8.98 -1.49 6.75
C PHE A 199 9.87 -0.63 7.66
N GLY A 200 10.97 -0.09 7.13
CA GLY A 200 11.87 0.82 7.85
C GLY A 200 11.15 2.07 8.34
N ALA A 201 10.40 2.76 7.46
CA ALA A 201 9.58 3.90 7.85
C ALA A 201 8.51 3.52 8.87
N LEU A 202 8.02 2.27 8.82
CA LEU A 202 7.01 1.80 9.75
C LEU A 202 7.54 1.58 11.17
N VAL A 203 8.84 1.33 11.32
CA VAL A 203 9.52 1.18 12.63
C VAL A 203 10.15 2.50 13.09
N ILE A 204 10.84 3.21 12.19
CA ILE A 204 11.59 4.44 12.52
C ILE A 204 10.64 5.55 12.95
N VAL A 205 9.55 5.78 12.21
CA VAL A 205 8.66 6.91 12.50
C VAL A 205 8.09 6.79 13.91
N PRO A 206 7.51 5.66 14.34
CA PRO A 206 6.94 5.61 15.68
C PRO A 206 7.96 5.61 16.81
N VAL A 207 9.12 4.97 16.62
CA VAL A 207 10.22 4.99 17.60
C VAL A 207 10.80 6.40 17.75
N GLY A 208 11.10 7.06 16.64
CA GLY A 208 11.61 8.44 16.65
C GLY A 208 10.61 9.40 17.28
N ALA A 209 9.32 9.18 17.03
CA ALA A 209 8.28 9.98 17.62
C ALA A 209 8.19 9.74 19.15
N TYR A 210 8.26 8.50 19.63
CA TYR A 210 8.35 8.19 21.06
C TYR A 210 9.55 8.88 21.75
N ILE A 211 10.70 8.95 21.07
CA ILE A 211 11.92 9.61 21.59
C ILE A 211 11.79 11.15 21.57
N VAL A 212 11.20 11.73 20.53
CA VAL A 212 11.06 13.20 20.42
C VAL A 212 10.01 13.73 21.41
N VAL A 213 8.99 12.93 21.74
CA VAL A 213 7.92 13.31 22.67
C VAL A 213 8.34 13.00 24.12
N HIS A 214 9.52 13.49 24.51
CA HIS A 214 9.90 13.61 25.91
C HIS A 214 9.36 14.93 26.47
N GLY A 215 8.16 14.90 27.08
CA GLY A 215 7.49 16.05 27.71
C GLY A 215 6.11 15.66 28.29
N ASP A 216 5.38 16.62 28.87
CA ASP A 216 4.09 16.48 29.62
C ASP A 216 2.90 15.82 28.87
N TYR A 217 3.13 15.27 27.68
CA TYR A 217 2.11 14.64 26.84
C TYR A 217 2.49 13.19 26.56
N ASP A 218 1.84 12.26 27.27
CA ASP A 218 1.90 10.85 26.94
C ASP A 218 1.27 10.62 25.55
N VAL A 219 2.02 9.98 24.64
CA VAL A 219 1.58 9.59 23.29
C VAL A 219 0.25 8.80 23.35
N PHE A 220 0.05 8.05 24.44
CA PHE A 220 -1.16 7.27 24.69
C PHE A 220 -2.29 8.08 25.34
N SER A 221 -2.05 9.30 25.78
CA SER A 221 -3.08 10.17 26.37
C SER A 221 -3.65 11.18 25.38
N TYR A 222 -2.87 11.58 24.36
CA TYR A 222 -3.23 12.71 23.48
C TYR A 222 -4.58 12.52 22.79
N ALA A 223 -4.80 11.35 22.18
CA ALA A 223 -6.05 11.07 21.49
C ALA A 223 -7.27 11.00 22.44
N THR A 224 -7.06 10.73 23.73
CA THR A 224 -8.17 10.68 24.69
C THR A 224 -8.49 12.04 25.29
N SER A 225 -7.50 12.94 25.41
CA SER A 225 -7.62 14.17 26.20
C SER A 225 -7.54 15.47 25.40
N ASN A 226 -7.16 15.41 24.12
CA ASN A 226 -6.97 16.59 23.29
C ASN A 226 -7.87 16.59 22.06
N VAL A 227 -8.17 17.80 21.59
CA VAL A 227 -8.94 18.04 20.38
C VAL A 227 -8.15 17.61 19.15
N TYR A 228 -8.77 16.80 18.29
CA TYR A 228 -8.24 16.51 16.96
C TYR A 228 -9.35 16.06 16.01
N GLY A 229 -9.21 16.36 14.73
CA GLY A 229 -10.09 15.84 13.66
C GLY A 229 -11.57 16.05 13.99
N PRO A 230 -12.41 15.01 13.94
CA PRO A 230 -13.84 15.09 14.27
C PRO A 230 -14.16 15.04 15.77
N HIS A 231 -13.16 14.99 16.67
CA HIS A 231 -13.32 14.81 18.11
C HIS A 231 -13.02 16.10 18.89
N PRO A 232 -14.03 16.98 19.11
CA PRO A 232 -13.85 18.29 19.75
C PRO A 232 -13.47 18.22 21.24
N ASN A 233 -13.65 17.07 21.90
CA ASN A 233 -13.35 16.86 23.32
C ASN A 233 -12.36 15.70 23.55
N GLY A 234 -11.65 15.26 22.49
CA GLY A 234 -10.91 14.00 22.51
C GLY A 234 -11.82 12.78 22.34
N ASN A 235 -11.19 11.63 22.07
CA ASN A 235 -11.86 10.35 21.89
C ASN A 235 -11.47 9.40 23.04
N PRO A 236 -12.29 9.29 24.10
CA PRO A 236 -11.97 8.44 25.26
C PRO A 236 -11.92 6.96 24.90
N THR A 237 -12.55 6.55 23.80
CA THR A 237 -12.58 5.17 23.32
C THR A 237 -11.55 4.89 22.23
N TYR A 238 -10.63 5.84 21.95
CA TYR A 238 -9.65 5.72 20.87
C TYR A 238 -8.85 4.41 20.93
N PHE A 239 -8.43 3.97 22.13
CA PHE A 239 -7.65 2.76 22.31
C PHE A 239 -8.50 1.49 22.47
N SER A 240 -9.83 1.62 22.49
CA SER A 240 -10.71 0.47 22.57
C SER A 240 -10.84 -0.19 21.20
N LEU A 241 -10.58 -1.49 21.13
CA LEU A 241 -10.80 -2.30 19.93
C LEU A 241 -12.28 -2.62 19.68
N PHE A 242 -13.14 -2.47 20.70
CA PHE A 242 -14.53 -2.95 20.65
C PHE A 242 -15.56 -1.85 20.92
N SER A 243 -15.15 -0.72 21.48
CA SER A 243 -16.11 0.35 21.78
C SER A 243 -16.50 1.12 20.53
N GLY A 244 -17.81 1.38 20.37
CA GLY A 244 -18.35 2.15 19.25
C GLY A 244 -18.41 1.40 17.92
N ILE A 245 -18.12 0.09 17.88
CA ILE A 245 -18.19 -0.74 16.67
C ILE A 245 -19.16 -1.91 16.87
N SER A 246 -20.02 -2.16 15.88
CA SER A 246 -20.94 -3.31 15.91
C SER A 246 -20.21 -4.61 15.58
N ALA A 247 -20.75 -5.75 16.02
CA ALA A 247 -20.22 -7.06 15.62
C ALA A 247 -20.18 -7.23 14.09
N ALA A 248 -21.16 -6.67 13.37
CA ALA A 248 -21.21 -6.68 11.92
C ALA A 248 -20.03 -5.90 11.30
N ALA A 249 -19.66 -4.75 11.87
CA ALA A 249 -18.52 -3.97 11.41
C ALA A 249 -17.18 -4.67 11.69
N ILE A 250 -17.04 -5.35 12.84
CA ILE A 250 -15.86 -6.18 13.13
C ILE A 250 -15.73 -7.31 12.09
N ILE A 251 -16.82 -8.02 11.80
CA ILE A 251 -16.82 -9.09 10.78
C ILE A 251 -16.49 -8.51 9.40
N GLY A 252 -17.06 -7.35 9.04
CA GLY A 252 -16.75 -6.65 7.79
C GLY A 252 -15.27 -6.28 7.66
N ASN A 253 -14.68 -5.79 8.75
CA ASN A 253 -13.26 -5.45 8.81
C ASN A 253 -12.36 -6.69 8.70
N LEU A 254 -12.72 -7.78 9.36
CA LEU A 254 -12.02 -9.06 9.21
C LEU A 254 -12.13 -9.62 7.78
N ALA A 255 -13.27 -9.42 7.12
CA ALA A 255 -13.54 -9.93 5.78
C ALA A 255 -12.65 -9.31 4.70
N TRP A 256 -11.97 -8.18 4.94
CA TRP A 256 -10.97 -7.62 4.03
C TRP A 256 -9.87 -8.65 3.67
N GLY A 257 -9.50 -9.52 4.62
CA GLY A 257 -8.53 -10.59 4.37
C GLY A 257 -8.94 -11.60 3.30
N LEU A 258 -10.25 -11.73 3.01
CA LEU A 258 -10.76 -12.60 1.94
C LEU A 258 -10.42 -12.07 0.53
N GLY A 259 -10.12 -10.78 0.40
CA GLY A 259 -9.73 -10.19 -0.89
C GLY A 259 -8.46 -10.80 -1.48
N TYR A 260 -7.54 -11.27 -0.64
CA TYR A 260 -6.23 -11.80 -1.07
C TYR A 260 -6.29 -13.03 -1.95
N PHE A 261 -7.37 -13.82 -1.87
CA PHE A 261 -7.54 -15.03 -2.66
C PHE A 261 -7.83 -14.71 -4.12
N GLY A 262 -8.40 -13.53 -4.40
CA GLY A 262 -8.88 -13.13 -5.72
C GLY A 262 -8.02 -12.09 -6.42
N GLN A 263 -7.08 -11.42 -5.73
CA GLN A 263 -6.31 -10.31 -6.29
C GLN A 263 -5.19 -10.80 -7.24
N PRO A 264 -5.32 -10.58 -8.57
CA PRO A 264 -4.35 -10.97 -9.58
C PRO A 264 -2.93 -10.54 -9.26
N HIS A 265 -2.72 -9.29 -8.83
CA HIS A 265 -1.38 -8.78 -8.55
C HIS A 265 -0.71 -9.53 -7.39
N ILE A 266 -1.43 -10.10 -6.42
CA ILE A 266 -0.80 -10.92 -5.37
C ILE A 266 -0.54 -12.33 -5.88
N ILE A 267 -1.58 -12.98 -6.42
CA ILE A 267 -1.54 -14.41 -6.75
C ILE A 267 -0.56 -14.73 -7.90
N VAL A 268 -0.26 -13.77 -8.78
CA VAL A 268 0.80 -13.94 -9.79
C VAL A 268 2.20 -14.06 -9.17
N ARG A 269 2.48 -13.44 -8.00
CA ARG A 269 3.75 -13.66 -7.28
C ARG A 269 3.85 -15.12 -6.80
N PHE A 270 2.75 -15.77 -6.47
CA PHE A 270 2.76 -17.19 -6.10
C PHE A 270 3.08 -18.09 -7.30
N MET A 271 2.53 -17.77 -8.47
CA MET A 271 2.83 -18.47 -9.72
C MET A 271 4.30 -18.38 -10.09
N ALA A 272 4.94 -17.26 -9.76
CA ALA A 272 6.33 -16.98 -10.08
C ALA A 272 7.36 -17.52 -9.06
N LEU A 273 6.93 -18.13 -7.96
CA LEU A 273 7.83 -18.80 -7.00
C LEU A 273 8.69 -19.87 -7.70
N ARG A 274 9.87 -20.20 -7.15
CA ARG A 274 10.69 -21.30 -7.71
C ARG A 274 10.10 -22.66 -7.48
N SER A 275 9.53 -22.87 -6.29
CA SER A 275 8.89 -24.15 -5.96
C SER A 275 7.69 -23.95 -5.04
N PRO A 276 6.71 -24.86 -5.06
CA PRO A 276 5.61 -24.86 -4.11
C PRO A 276 6.06 -24.93 -2.63
N LYS A 277 7.21 -25.54 -2.35
CA LYS A 277 7.74 -25.68 -0.98
C LYS A 277 8.17 -24.34 -0.39
N GLU A 278 8.66 -23.43 -1.23
CA GLU A 278 9.10 -22.09 -0.82
C GLU A 278 7.94 -21.19 -0.37
N ALA A 279 6.70 -21.53 -0.71
CA ALA A 279 5.52 -20.81 -0.23
C ALA A 279 5.44 -20.74 1.31
N ARG A 280 5.96 -21.75 2.01
CA ARG A 280 6.03 -21.72 3.48
C ARG A 280 6.98 -20.63 3.98
N ALA A 281 8.14 -20.46 3.34
CA ALA A 281 9.07 -19.39 3.71
C ALA A 281 8.47 -18.02 3.39
N GLY A 282 7.82 -17.88 2.23
CA GLY A 282 7.11 -16.65 1.85
C GLY A 282 6.01 -16.28 2.85
N MET A 283 5.24 -17.26 3.33
CA MET A 283 4.24 -17.07 4.40
C MET A 283 4.85 -16.44 5.65
N PHE A 284 5.96 -16.98 6.15
CA PHE A 284 6.61 -16.46 7.35
C PHE A 284 7.09 -15.03 7.15
N VAL A 285 7.68 -14.72 6.00
CA VAL A 285 8.13 -13.36 5.67
C VAL A 285 6.95 -12.40 5.60
N THR A 286 5.86 -12.76 4.90
CA THR A 286 4.66 -11.92 4.80
C THR A 286 4.02 -11.69 6.16
N VAL A 287 3.80 -12.74 6.96
CA VAL A 287 3.17 -12.59 8.28
C VAL A 287 4.05 -11.78 9.22
N PHE A 288 5.36 -12.03 9.25
CA PHE A 288 6.30 -11.24 10.04
C PHE A 288 6.24 -9.77 9.65
N TRP A 289 6.34 -9.48 8.35
CA TRP A 289 6.28 -8.12 7.84
C TRP A 289 4.95 -7.45 8.21
N MET A 290 3.81 -8.10 7.98
CA MET A 290 2.48 -7.54 8.26
C MET A 290 2.24 -7.30 9.76
N VAL A 291 2.68 -8.20 10.64
CA VAL A 291 2.53 -8.04 12.09
C VAL A 291 3.31 -6.82 12.57
N ILE A 292 4.55 -6.64 12.11
CA ILE A 292 5.34 -5.46 12.47
C ILE A 292 4.71 -4.18 11.90
N CYS A 293 4.21 -4.23 10.66
CA CYS A 293 3.47 -3.12 10.08
C CYS A 293 2.25 -2.75 10.92
N ALA A 294 1.50 -3.75 11.38
CA ALA A 294 0.31 -3.60 12.20
C ALA A 294 0.64 -3.00 13.58
N LEU A 295 1.73 -3.44 14.21
CA LEU A 295 2.21 -2.90 15.49
C LEU A 295 2.73 -1.46 15.37
N GLY A 296 3.30 -1.09 14.22
CA GLY A 296 3.74 0.29 13.96
C GLY A 296 2.58 1.28 13.76
N LEU A 297 1.39 0.83 13.35
CA LEU A 297 0.21 1.68 13.06
C LEU A 297 -0.36 2.47 14.24
N PRO A 298 -0.61 1.90 15.44
CA PRO A 298 -1.15 2.66 16.56
C PRO A 298 -0.25 3.84 16.98
N LEU A 299 1.02 3.82 16.60
CA LEU A 299 2.05 4.77 17.02
C LEU A 299 2.37 5.82 15.91
N ARG A 300 1.76 5.73 14.71
CA ARG A 300 1.96 6.68 13.58
C ARG A 300 1.31 8.05 13.77
N ARG A 301 0.32 8.14 14.64
CA ARG A 301 -0.42 9.38 14.86
C ARG A 301 0.38 10.51 15.46
N LEU A 302 1.59 10.22 15.92
CA LEU A 302 2.51 11.26 16.33
C LEU A 302 3.00 12.12 15.15
N TRP A 303 2.99 11.60 13.91
CA TRP A 303 3.41 12.35 12.72
C TRP A 303 2.41 13.45 12.29
N ALA A 304 1.10 13.21 12.38
CA ALA A 304 0.09 14.24 12.08
C ALA A 304 0.16 15.45 13.04
N ARG A 305 0.77 15.26 14.22
CA ARG A 305 1.08 16.34 15.15
C ARG A 305 2.48 16.92 14.95
N CYS A 306 3.48 16.12 14.58
CA CYS A 306 4.80 16.65 14.20
C CYS A 306 4.74 17.56 12.96
N THR A 307 3.88 17.29 11.97
CA THR A 307 3.69 18.19 10.82
C THR A 307 2.93 19.47 11.18
N SER A 308 1.99 19.43 12.14
CA SER A 308 1.35 20.66 12.66
C SER A 308 2.25 21.46 13.61
N VAL A 309 3.25 20.84 14.23
CA VAL A 309 4.29 21.54 15.00
C VAL A 309 5.33 22.16 14.06
N LEU A 310 5.69 21.50 12.94
CA LEU A 310 6.60 22.04 11.92
C LEU A 310 5.97 23.15 11.05
N THR A 311 4.64 23.24 10.96
CA THR A 311 3.94 24.32 10.23
C THR A 311 3.63 25.56 11.08
N ARG A 312 3.91 25.54 12.39
CA ARG A 312 3.76 26.72 13.26
C ARG A 312 4.77 27.85 12.97
N SER A 313 5.75 27.63 12.10
CA SER A 313 6.68 28.66 11.62
C SER A 313 6.17 29.43 10.40
N VAL A 314 4.97 29.12 9.88
CA VAL A 314 4.34 29.88 8.78
C VAL A 314 3.27 30.83 9.34
N PRO A 315 3.43 32.16 9.24
CA PRO A 315 2.40 33.10 9.63
C PRO A 315 1.16 32.91 8.74
N SER A 316 -0.02 32.83 9.37
CA SER A 316 -1.29 32.74 8.66
C SER A 316 -1.51 33.93 7.72
N PRO A 317 -1.95 33.74 6.46
CA PRO A 317 -2.44 34.85 5.65
C PRO A 317 -3.71 35.40 6.29
N THR A 318 -3.72 36.71 6.54
CA THR A 318 -4.91 37.47 6.94
C THR A 318 -6.06 37.21 5.96
N ARG A 319 -7.20 36.71 6.46
CA ARG A 319 -8.43 36.52 5.67
C ARG A 319 -8.93 37.86 5.11
N PRO A 320 -9.21 38.01 3.80
CA PRO A 320 -10.09 39.06 3.32
C PRO A 320 -11.57 38.63 3.42
N PRO A 321 -12.52 39.58 3.41
CA PRO A 321 -13.90 39.33 3.79
C PRO A 321 -14.68 38.56 2.73
N THR A 322 -15.67 37.83 3.23
CA THR A 322 -16.64 36.98 2.53
C THR A 322 -17.29 37.63 1.31
N ARG A 323 -17.23 36.95 0.15
CA ARG A 323 -18.27 37.04 -0.90
C ARG A 323 -18.97 35.69 -1.03
N ARG A 324 -20.26 35.66 -0.71
CA ARG A 324 -21.17 34.57 -1.04
C ARG A 324 -21.27 34.48 -2.57
N SER A 325 -20.98 33.31 -3.13
CA SER A 325 -21.55 32.90 -4.42
C SER A 325 -22.07 31.47 -4.29
N SER A 326 -23.37 31.37 -4.39
CA SER A 326 -24.20 30.18 -4.45
C SER A 326 -23.77 29.21 -5.55
N TRP A 327 -23.39 27.99 -5.17
CA TRP A 327 -23.65 26.79 -5.97
C TRP A 327 -24.11 25.69 -5.03
N THR A 328 -25.44 25.55 -4.98
CA THR A 328 -26.17 24.46 -4.38
C THR A 328 -25.94 23.18 -5.19
N TRP A 329 -25.40 22.15 -4.57
CA TRP A 329 -25.72 20.77 -4.93
C TRP A 329 -26.38 20.13 -3.72
N GLY A 330 -27.70 19.97 -3.84
CA GLY A 330 -28.56 19.32 -2.87
C GLY A 330 -28.26 17.84 -2.74
N GLY A 331 -28.61 17.31 -1.57
CA GLY A 331 -28.15 16.04 -1.06
C GLY A 331 -28.76 14.79 -1.67
N CYS A 332 -28.17 13.66 -1.32
CA CYS A 332 -28.92 12.45 -1.05
C CYS A 332 -28.14 11.53 -0.09
N CYS A 333 -28.87 10.89 0.81
CA CYS A 333 -28.49 9.85 1.76
C CYS A 333 -27.90 10.28 3.12
N SER A 334 -28.79 10.81 3.95
CA SER A 334 -28.86 10.48 5.38
C SER A 334 -29.92 9.39 5.63
N THR A 335 -29.75 8.60 6.70
CA THR A 335 -30.63 7.55 7.30
C THR A 335 -30.48 6.16 6.67
N ARG A 336 -30.19 5.07 7.38
CA ARG A 336 -30.14 4.74 8.83
C ARG A 336 -28.86 3.95 9.15
#